data_AF-X0THM6-F1
#
_entry.id   AF-X0THM6-F1
#
_cell.length_a   1.000
_cell.length_b   1.000
_cell.length_c   1.000
_cell.angle_alpha   90.00
_cell.angle_beta   90.00
_cell.angle_gamma   90.00
#
_symmetry.space_group_name_H-M   'P 1'
#
loop_
_entity.id
_entity.type
_entity.pdbx_description
1 polymer ?
#
loop_
_entity_poly.entity_id
_entity_poly.type
_entity_poly.pdbx_seq_one_letter_code
_entity_poly.pdbx_strand_id
1 'polypeptide(L)'
;MENKTLKQEILYCNPLQYYCNHSSNGNNVSLLMESRSINLAYGRQSIVIPNAAVRIEGKNESFSLEAMSETGEVILNYFTREDFRYAEDVRLIDGRIEGKVRRADTRNVDEHTRIRQPNA
;
A
#
# COMPACT_ATOMS: atom_id res chain seq x y z
N MET A 1 -40.50 3.78 16.42
CA MET A 1 -39.45 4.06 15.42
C MET A 1 -38.89 2.72 14.98
N GLU A 2 -39.29 2.24 13.80
CA GLU A 2 -38.80 0.96 13.26
C GLU A 2 -37.35 1.11 12.80
N ASN A 3 -36.47 0.30 13.40
CA ASN A 3 -35.08 0.21 13.02
C ASN A 3 -35.01 -0.64 11.74
N LYS A 4 -35.14 -0.01 10.56
CA LYS A 4 -34.94 -0.67 9.27
C LYS A 4 -33.45 -0.97 9.12
N THR A 5 -33.05 -2.17 9.54
CA THR A 5 -31.76 -2.75 9.19
C THR A 5 -31.76 -2.92 7.67
N LEU A 6 -31.20 -1.96 6.94
CA LEU A 6 -30.93 -2.10 5.51
C LEU A 6 -29.95 -3.26 5.38
N LYS A 7 -30.46 -4.44 5.01
CA LYS A 7 -29.62 -5.54 4.52
C LYS A 7 -28.98 -5.02 3.24
N GLN A 8 -27.78 -4.48 3.38
CA GLN A 8 -26.96 -4.11 2.25
C GLN A 8 -26.63 -5.42 1.51
N GLU A 9 -27.33 -5.67 0.40
CA GLU A 9 -27.00 -6.79 -0.46
C GLU A 9 -25.58 -6.57 -0.95
N ILE A 10 -24.66 -7.46 -0.56
CA ILE A 10 -23.32 -7.47 -1.11
C ILE A 10 -23.49 -7.96 -2.55
N LEU A 11 -23.58 -7.01 -3.48
CA LEU A 11 -23.67 -7.30 -4.90
C LEU A 11 -22.43 -8.12 -5.28
N TYR A 12 -22.63 -9.38 -5.67
CA TYR A 12 -21.53 -10.21 -6.14
C TYR A 12 -21.04 -9.64 -7.47
N CYS A 13 -19.98 -8.85 -7.42
CA CYS A 13 -19.35 -8.29 -8.61
C CYS A 13 -18.17 -9.17 -9.03
N ASN A 14 -17.99 -9.35 -10.33
CA ASN A 14 -16.79 -9.95 -10.88
C ASN A 14 -15.60 -9.03 -10.54
N PRO A 15 -14.55 -9.52 -9.84
CA PRO A 15 -13.43 -8.68 -9.40
C PRO A 15 -12.69 -7.99 -10.54
N LEU A 16 -12.52 -8.67 -11.68
CA LEU A 16 -11.90 -8.09 -12.87
C LEU A 16 -12.75 -6.97 -13.45
N GLN A 17 -14.07 -7.16 -13.51
CA GLN A 17 -14.97 -6.11 -13.98
C GLN A 17 -14.99 -4.91 -13.03
N TYR A 18 -14.95 -5.15 -11.72
CA TYR A 18 -14.81 -4.10 -10.73
C TYR A 18 -13.50 -3.33 -10.93
N TYR A 19 -12.37 -4.03 -11.10
CA TYR A 19 -11.08 -3.41 -11.39
C TYR A 19 -11.16 -2.55 -12.65
N CYS A 20 -11.58 -3.12 -13.79
CA CYS A 20 -11.69 -2.41 -15.06
C CYS A 20 -12.48 -1.10 -14.97
N ASN A 21 -13.63 -1.15 -14.28
CA ASN A 21 -14.53 0.00 -14.12
C ASN A 21 -13.93 1.12 -13.25
N HIS A 22 -13.04 0.79 -12.30
CA HIS A 22 -12.55 1.74 -11.30
C HIS A 22 -11.08 2.14 -11.49
N SER A 23 -10.30 1.40 -12.28
CA SER A 23 -8.89 1.71 -12.58
C SER A 23 -8.64 2.22 -14.00
N SER A 24 -9.71 2.50 -14.76
CA SER A 24 -9.63 2.82 -16.19
C SER A 24 -8.92 1.71 -16.96
N ASN A 25 -9.32 0.45 -16.75
CA ASN A 25 -8.65 -0.74 -17.30
C ASN A 25 -7.16 -0.86 -16.96
N GLY A 26 -6.74 -0.37 -15.79
CA GLY A 26 -5.35 -0.40 -15.35
C GLY A 26 -4.48 0.73 -15.90
N ASN A 27 -5.06 1.73 -16.56
CA ASN A 27 -4.33 2.94 -16.94
C ASN A 27 -3.90 3.77 -15.71
N ASN A 28 -4.65 3.67 -14.61
CA ASN A 28 -4.24 4.22 -13.32
C ASN A 28 -3.31 3.24 -12.60
N VAL A 29 -2.41 3.74 -11.75
CA VAL A 29 -1.63 2.88 -10.85
C VAL A 29 -2.58 2.17 -9.90
N SER A 30 -2.74 0.88 -10.15
CA SER A 30 -3.79 0.07 -9.57
C SER A 30 -3.34 -1.38 -9.43
N LEU A 31 -4.05 -2.15 -8.61
CA LEU A 31 -3.71 -3.52 -8.31
C LEU A 31 -4.98 -4.35 -8.18
N LEU A 32 -4.99 -5.52 -8.80
CA LEU A 32 -5.96 -6.58 -8.57
C LEU A 32 -5.20 -7.80 -8.04
N MET A 33 -5.59 -8.27 -6.86
CA MET A 33 -5.09 -9.50 -6.27
C MET A 33 -6.25 -10.46 -6.08
N GLU A 34 -6.15 -11.66 -6.64
CA GLU A 34 -7.17 -12.69 -6.53
C GLU A 34 -6.59 -13.91 -5.82
N SER A 35 -7.32 -14.45 -4.84
CA SER A 35 -6.96 -15.71 -4.21
C SER A 35 -7.64 -16.89 -4.90
N ARG A 36 -6.87 -17.96 -5.12
CA ARG A 36 -7.40 -19.26 -5.49
C ARG A 36 -7.19 -20.21 -4.31
N SER A 37 -8.27 -20.57 -3.63
CA SER A 37 -8.19 -21.56 -2.56
C SER A 37 -8.16 -22.98 -3.12
N ILE A 38 -7.27 -23.81 -2.56
CA ILE A 38 -7.26 -25.27 -2.77
C ILE A 38 -8.42 -25.91 -1.99
N ASN A 39 -8.79 -25.33 -0.84
CA ASN A 39 -9.88 -25.82 0.01
C ASN A 39 -11.03 -24.81 0.05
N LEU A 40 -12.17 -25.18 -0.55
CA LEU A 40 -13.34 -24.32 -0.71
C LEU A 40 -13.98 -23.87 0.62
N ALA A 41 -13.61 -24.48 1.76
CA ALA A 41 -14.09 -24.06 3.08
C ALA A 41 -13.54 -22.69 3.53
N TYR A 42 -12.34 -22.32 3.06
CA TYR A 42 -11.77 -20.99 3.27
C TYR A 42 -12.12 -20.16 2.03
N GLY A 43 -13.10 -19.26 2.19
CA GLY A 43 -13.69 -18.50 1.08
C GLY A 43 -12.68 -17.81 0.16
N ARG A 44 -13.11 -17.50 -1.06
CA ARG A 44 -12.30 -16.76 -2.04
C ARG A 44 -12.42 -15.27 -1.75
N GLN A 45 -11.30 -14.56 -1.86
CA GLN A 45 -11.24 -13.12 -1.67
C GLN A 45 -10.45 -12.50 -2.82
N SER A 46 -10.95 -11.36 -3.28
CA SER A 46 -10.23 -10.50 -4.23
C SER A 46 -10.09 -9.12 -3.62
N ILE A 47 -8.91 -8.53 -3.77
CA ILE A 47 -8.57 -7.21 -3.29
C ILE A 47 -8.29 -6.33 -4.51
N VAL A 48 -8.94 -5.17 -4.55
CA VAL A 48 -8.75 -4.18 -5.62
C VAL A 48 -8.28 -2.87 -5.02
N ILE A 49 -7.17 -2.35 -5.54
CA ILE A 49 -6.67 -0.99 -5.30
C ILE A 49 -6.87 -0.24 -6.62
N PRO A 50 -7.96 0.51 -6.80
CA PRO A 50 -8.30 1.11 -8.10
C PRO A 50 -7.48 2.38 -8.41
N ASN A 51 -7.02 3.07 -7.37
CA ASN A 51 -6.23 4.30 -7.49
C ASN A 51 -5.27 4.38 -6.29
N ALA A 52 -4.02 4.00 -6.47
CA ALA A 52 -3.02 4.09 -5.41
C ALA A 52 -2.73 5.56 -5.09
N ALA A 53 -2.61 5.90 -3.81
CA ALA A 53 -2.29 7.27 -3.41
C ALA A 53 -0.80 7.59 -3.57
N VAL A 54 0.06 6.67 -3.13
CA VAL A 54 1.53 6.81 -3.14
C VAL A 54 2.14 5.54 -3.72
N ARG A 55 3.12 5.70 -4.61
CA ARG A 55 4.00 4.64 -5.08
C ARG A 55 5.29 4.64 -4.28
N ILE A 56 5.69 3.48 -3.81
CA ILE A 56 6.94 3.30 -3.06
C ILE A 56 7.84 2.35 -3.87
N GLU A 57 9.05 2.81 -4.17
CA GLU A 57 10.06 2.05 -4.90
C GLU A 57 11.36 2.01 -4.10
N GLY A 58 12.09 0.90 -4.23
CA GLY A 58 13.39 0.72 -3.62
C GLY A 58 14.30 -0.09 -4.52
N LYS A 59 15.55 0.35 -4.68
CA LYS A 59 16.58 -0.37 -5.42
C LYS A 59 17.93 -0.20 -4.74
N ASN A 60 18.51 -1.32 -4.32
CA ASN A 60 19.71 -1.35 -3.49
C ASN A 60 19.48 -0.49 -2.23
N GLU A 61 20.35 0.48 -1.98
CA GLU A 61 20.22 1.42 -0.87
C GLU A 61 19.26 2.58 -1.17
N SER A 62 18.86 2.81 -2.42
CA SER A 62 18.03 3.96 -2.77
C SER A 62 16.54 3.68 -2.62
N PHE A 63 15.77 4.64 -2.14
CA PHE A 63 14.31 4.59 -2.10
C PHE A 63 13.68 5.87 -2.68
N SER A 64 12.44 5.73 -3.15
CA SER A 64 11.59 6.86 -3.52
C SER A 64 10.13 6.60 -3.20
N LEU A 65 9.46 7.62 -2.67
CA LEU A 65 8.02 7.70 -2.52
C LEU A 65 7.53 8.78 -3.48
N GLU A 66 6.50 8.50 -4.25
CA GLU A 66 5.94 9.43 -5.24
C GLU A 66 4.42 9.46 -5.10
N ALA A 67 3.86 10.67 -5.05
CA ALA A 67 2.43 10.86 -5.04
C ALA A 67 1.85 10.53 -6.42
N MET A 68 0.80 9.71 -6.45
CA MET A 68 0.09 9.33 -7.67
C MET A 68 -1.30 10.02 -7.76
N SER A 69 -1.64 10.82 -6.74
CA SER A 69 -2.90 11.56 -6.61
C SER A 69 -2.73 12.72 -5.63
N GLU A 70 -3.69 13.66 -5.60
CA GLU A 70 -3.75 14.75 -4.61
C GLU A 70 -3.74 14.21 -3.17
N THR A 71 -4.46 13.12 -2.89
CA THR A 71 -4.42 12.45 -1.59
C THR A 71 -3.00 11.97 -1.25
N GLY A 72 -2.26 11.49 -2.26
CA GLY A 72 -0.86 11.11 -2.12
C GLY A 72 0.03 12.30 -1.75
N GLU A 73 -0.16 13.45 -2.40
CA GLU A 73 0.58 14.68 -2.08
C GLU A 73 0.32 15.11 -0.64
N VAL A 74 -0.94 15.09 -0.21
CA VAL A 74 -1.34 15.38 1.18
C VAL A 74 -0.65 14.42 2.15
N ILE A 75 -0.63 13.11 1.84
CA ILE A 75 0.07 12.11 2.66
C ILE A 75 1.57 12.42 2.75
N LEU A 76 2.22 12.73 1.62
CA LEU A 76 3.66 12.98 1.60
C LEU A 76 4.05 14.26 2.37
N ASN A 77 3.16 15.25 2.39
CA ASN A 77 3.38 16.49 3.14
C ASN A 77 3.35 16.32 4.67
N TYR A 78 2.86 15.20 5.20
CA TYR A 78 2.93 14.91 6.63
C TYR A 78 4.31 14.43 7.07
N PHE A 79 5.14 13.93 6.16
CA PHE A 79 6.46 13.46 6.51
C PHE A 79 7.43 14.62 6.67
N THR A 80 8.31 14.48 7.66
CA THR A 80 9.40 15.38 7.95
C THR A 80 10.73 14.66 7.74
N ARG A 81 11.83 15.42 7.76
CA ARG A 81 13.17 14.81 7.68
C ARG A 81 13.48 13.88 8.87
N GLU A 82 12.88 14.13 10.04
CA GLU A 82 13.09 13.33 11.25
C GLU A 82 12.53 11.90 11.11
N ASP A 83 11.43 11.73 10.37
CA ASP A 83 10.83 10.42 10.09
C ASP A 83 11.80 9.49 9.32
N PHE A 84 12.80 10.08 8.65
CA PHE A 84 13.81 9.38 7.87
C PHE A 84 15.21 9.45 8.50
N ARG A 85 15.32 9.56 9.83
CA ARG A 85 16.62 9.61 10.56
C ARG A 85 17.60 8.45 10.28
N TYR A 86 17.08 7.32 9.81
CA TYR A 86 17.84 6.12 9.42
C TYR A 86 18.38 6.19 7.98
N ALA A 87 17.97 7.21 7.22
CA ALA A 87 18.37 7.41 5.84
C ALA A 87 19.37 8.58 5.71
N GLU A 88 20.10 8.55 4.61
CA GLU A 88 21.04 9.56 4.14
C GLU A 88 20.50 10.22 2.88
N ASP A 89 20.99 11.42 2.59
CA ASP A 89 20.63 12.19 1.39
C ASP A 89 19.12 12.37 1.16
N VAL A 90 18.33 12.38 2.23
CA VAL A 90 16.86 12.51 2.14
C VAL A 90 16.49 13.88 1.59
N ARG A 91 15.69 13.89 0.52
CA ARG A 91 15.11 15.07 -0.10
C ARG A 91 13.60 14.95 -0.07
N LEU A 92 12.95 15.98 0.46
CA LEU A 92 11.52 16.15 0.40
C LEU A 92 11.27 17.18 -0.70
N ILE A 93 10.65 16.75 -1.78
CA ILE A 93 10.32 17.53 -2.97
C ILE A 93 8.79 17.50 -3.07
N ASP A 94 8.17 18.51 -3.68
CA ASP A 94 6.73 18.54 -3.88
C ASP A 94 6.26 17.25 -4.60
N GLY A 95 5.42 16.47 -3.92
CA GLY A 95 4.90 15.20 -4.43
C GLY A 95 5.90 14.03 -4.45
N ARG A 96 7.11 14.16 -3.90
CA ARG A 96 8.13 13.09 -3.92
C ARG A 96 9.10 13.15 -2.74
N ILE A 97 9.40 11.99 -2.16
CA ILE A 97 10.47 11.84 -1.16
C ILE A 97 11.48 10.84 -1.70
N GLU A 98 12.77 11.16 -1.67
CA GLU A 98 13.82 10.25 -2.08
C GLU A 98 15.00 10.27 -1.11
N GLY A 99 15.75 9.18 -1.03
CA GLY A 99 16.90 9.09 -0.16
C GLY A 99 17.60 7.74 -0.29
N LYS A 100 18.55 7.50 0.63
CA LYS A 100 19.28 6.23 0.72
C LYS A 100 19.22 5.66 2.13
N VAL A 101 18.98 4.36 2.28
CA VAL A 101 19.07 3.66 3.58
C VAL A 101 20.53 3.32 3.87
N ARG A 102 20.99 3.54 5.10
CA ARG A 102 22.37 3.25 5.51
C ARG A 102 22.67 1.76 5.43
N ARG A 103 23.83 1.38 4.87
CA ARG A 103 24.26 -0.02 4.77
C ARG A 103 24.38 -0.76 6.10
N ALA A 104 24.69 -0.04 7.18
CA ALA A 104 24.74 -0.62 8.52
C ALA A 104 23.36 -1.13 8.96
N ASP A 105 22.29 -0.47 8.49
CA ASP A 105 20.89 -0.79 8.80
C ASP A 105 20.25 -1.75 7.79
N THR A 106 20.91 -2.00 6.63
CA THR A 106 20.46 -2.99 5.62
C THR A 106 21.09 -4.38 5.80
N ARG A 107 21.73 -4.66 6.94
CA ARG A 107 22.13 -6.05 7.24
C ARG A 107 20.85 -6.88 7.28
N ASN A 108 20.86 -8.04 6.62
CA ASN A 108 19.79 -9.03 6.76
C ASN A 108 19.56 -9.21 8.27
N VAL A 109 18.43 -8.68 8.75
CA VAL A 109 18.03 -8.81 10.14
C VAL A 109 17.75 -10.30 10.30
N ASP A 110 18.61 -10.99 11.04
CA ASP A 110 18.40 -12.39 11.39
C ASP A 110 17.00 -12.48 12.03
N GLU A 111 16.21 -13.50 11.66
CA GLU A 111 14.84 -13.73 12.14
C GLU A 111 14.77 -13.65 13.68
N HIS A 112 15.88 -14.02 14.34
CA HIS A 112 16.09 -13.97 15.79
C HIS A 112 16.21 -12.56 16.39
N THR A 113 16.56 -11.55 15.59
CA THR A 113 16.70 -10.13 16.02
C THR A 113 15.49 -9.26 15.67
N ARG A 114 14.48 -9.82 14.99
CA ARG A 114 13.24 -9.11 14.70
C ARG A 114 12.49 -8.84 16.01
N ILE A 115 12.19 -7.56 16.29
CA ILE A 115 11.35 -7.17 17.43
C ILE A 115 10.00 -7.86 17.25
N ARG A 116 9.74 -8.91 18.03
CA ARG A 116 8.43 -9.56 18.08
C ARG A 116 7.49 -8.59 18.78
N GLN A 117 6.61 -7.93 18.02
CA GLN A 117 5.45 -7.28 18.63
C GLN A 117 4.64 -8.38 19.32
N PRO A 118 4.37 -8.28 20.63
CA PRO A 118 3.46 -9.21 21.28
C PRO A 118 2.08 -8.99 20.67
N ASN A 119 1.48 -10.06 20.15
CA ASN A 119 0.08 -10.04 19.75
C ASN A 119 -0.75 -9.72 21.00
N ALA A 120 -1.48 -8.60 20.96
CA ALA A 120 -2.50 -8.26 21.96
C ALA A 120 -3.76 -9.09 21.74
#